data_AF-M7THH8-F1
#
_entry.id   AF-M7THH8-F1
#
_cell.length_a   1.000
_cell.length_b   1.000
_cell.length_c   1.000
_cell.angle_alpha   90.00
_cell.angle_beta   90.00
_cell.angle_gamma   90.00
#
_symmetry.space_group_name_H-M   'P 1'
#
loop_
_entity.id
_entity.type
_entity.pdbx_description
1 polymer ?
#
loop_
_entity_poly.entity_id
_entity_poly.type
_entity_poly.pdbx_seq_one_letter_code
_entity_poly.pdbx_strand_id
1 'polypeptide(L)'
;MPDRVIFLDLEPEEAEKRGGYGDEKYETREMQRRVRNGFLSLQHSAVPGFEQEQRIMKAIDAGDGLDEVAEKIWHAVKDIVEQIEKGEHGELGVVR
;
A
#
# COMPACT_ATOMS: atom_id res chain seq x y z
N MET A 1 9.41 -0.23 12.83
CA MET A 1 7.98 -0.17 12.46
C MET A 1 7.86 0.89 11.38
N PRO A 2 7.21 0.63 10.25
CA PRO A 2 7.17 1.59 9.15
C PRO A 2 6.32 2.81 9.50
N ASP A 3 6.70 3.99 9.01
CA ASP A 3 5.95 5.24 9.17
C ASP A 3 4.76 5.34 8.19
N ARG A 4 4.84 4.64 7.06
CA ARG A 4 3.80 4.51 6.04
C ARG A 4 3.92 3.17 5.32
N VAL A 5 2.80 2.57 4.98
CA VAL A 5 2.70 1.43 4.07
C VAL A 5 1.87 1.84 2.88
N ILE A 6 2.43 1.76 1.68
CA ILE A 6 1.68 2.03 0.44
C ILE A 6 1.25 0.69 -0.15
N PHE A 7 -0.05 0.51 -0.32
CA PHE A 7 -0.62 -0.64 -1.00
C PHE A 7 -1.05 -0.23 -2.41
N LEU A 8 -0.36 -0.75 -3.43
CA LEU A 8 -0.71 -0.51 -4.81
C LEU A 8 -1.83 -1.46 -5.21
N ASP A 9 -3.07 -0.95 -5.19
CA ASP A 9 -4.24 -1.71 -5.55
C ASP A 9 -4.38 -1.78 -7.06
N LEU A 10 -4.44 -2.98 -7.61
CA LEU A 10 -4.63 -3.22 -9.04
C LEU A 10 -5.64 -4.35 -9.21
N GLU A 11 -6.59 -4.16 -10.12
CA GLU A 11 -7.51 -5.22 -10.50
C GLU A 11 -6.71 -6.42 -11.06
N PRO A 12 -6.98 -7.65 -10.62
CA PRO A 12 -6.27 -8.85 -11.10
C PRO A 12 -6.23 -8.95 -12.64
N GLU A 13 -7.32 -8.55 -13.30
CA GLU A 13 -7.47 -8.53 -14.75
C GLU A 13 -6.54 -7.53 -15.45
N GLU A 14 -6.17 -6.45 -14.76
CA GLU A 14 -5.19 -5.47 -15.26
C GLU A 14 -3.75 -5.92 -14.99
N ALA A 15 -3.52 -6.57 -13.85
CA ALA A 15 -2.24 -7.19 -13.54
C ALA A 15 -1.89 -8.28 -14.57
N GLU A 16 -2.86 -9.12 -14.94
CA GLU A 16 -2.72 -10.14 -15.99
C GLU A 16 -2.24 -9.55 -17.32
N LYS A 17 -2.73 -8.36 -17.71
CA LYS A 17 -2.32 -7.70 -18.98
C LYS A 17 -0.85 -7.26 -18.95
N ARG A 18 -0.28 -7.01 -17.78
CA ARG A 18 1.07 -6.44 -17.60
C ARG A 18 2.17 -7.51 -17.49
N GLY A 19 1.82 -8.79 -17.36
CA GLY A 19 2.84 -9.86 -17.26
C GLY A 19 2.31 -11.29 -17.20
N GLY A 20 0.99 -11.50 -17.29
CA GLY A 20 0.36 -12.80 -17.02
C GLY A 20 0.48 -13.23 -15.56
N TYR A 21 -0.04 -14.42 -15.28
CA TYR A 21 0.33 -15.18 -14.09
C TYR A 21 1.50 -16.09 -14.47
N GLY A 22 2.64 -16.00 -13.78
CA GLY A 22 3.72 -16.95 -13.97
C GLY A 22 3.41 -18.32 -13.33
N ASP A 23 4.44 -19.16 -13.21
CA ASP A 23 4.32 -20.51 -12.65
C ASP A 23 4.51 -20.54 -11.11
N GLU A 24 4.59 -19.39 -10.43
CA GLU A 24 4.75 -19.38 -8.98
C GLU A 24 3.46 -19.78 -8.26
N LYS A 25 3.62 -20.47 -7.12
CA LYS A 25 2.52 -21.06 -6.33
C LYS A 25 1.42 -20.08 -5.93
N TYR A 26 1.72 -18.78 -5.87
CA TYR A 26 0.79 -17.71 -5.46
C TYR A 26 0.31 -16.83 -6.61
N GLU A 27 0.78 -17.09 -7.84
CA GLU A 27 0.36 -16.40 -9.05
C GLU A 27 -0.94 -17.01 -9.60
N THR A 28 -1.95 -17.14 -8.75
CA THR A 28 -3.29 -17.51 -9.19
C THR A 28 -4.25 -16.36 -8.93
N ARG A 29 -5.20 -16.17 -9.85
CA ARG A 29 -6.24 -15.14 -9.74
C ARG A 29 -7.02 -15.19 -8.43
N GLU A 30 -7.30 -16.40 -7.94
CA GLU A 30 -8.01 -16.60 -6.68
C GLU A 30 -7.18 -16.11 -5.48
N MET A 31 -5.88 -16.42 -5.45
CA MET A 31 -4.98 -15.96 -4.40
C MET A 31 -4.86 -14.44 -4.42
N GLN A 32 -4.67 -13.82 -5.59
CA GLN A 32 -4.56 -12.37 -5.71
C GLN A 32 -5.82 -11.65 -5.22
N ARG A 33 -7.01 -12.16 -5.58
CA ARG A 33 -8.29 -11.62 -5.06
C ARG A 33 -8.39 -11.73 -3.54
N ARG A 34 -7.99 -12.87 -2.95
CA ARG A 34 -8.00 -13.04 -1.48
C ARG A 34 -7.05 -12.08 -0.79
N VAL A 35 -5.84 -11.93 -1.32
CA VAL A 35 -4.83 -11.01 -0.78
C VAL A 35 -5.34 -9.57 -0.84
N ARG A 36 -5.84 -9.14 -2.00
CA ARG A 36 -6.43 -7.81 -2.19
C ARG A 36 -7.57 -7.55 -1.19
N ASN A 37 -8.52 -8.47 -1.08
CA ASN A 37 -9.64 -8.33 -0.13
C ASN A 37 -9.16 -8.24 1.33
N GLY A 38 -8.10 -8.98 1.69
CA GLY A 38 -7.50 -8.90 3.02
C GLY A 38 -6.92 -7.52 3.31
N PHE A 39 -6.12 -6.97 2.38
CA PHE A 39 -5.54 -5.64 2.50
C PHE A 39 -6.60 -4.53 2.52
N LEU A 40 -7.61 -4.60 1.66
CA LEU A 40 -8.73 -3.65 1.67
C LEU A 40 -9.52 -3.74 2.97
N SER A 41 -9.70 -4.95 3.52
CA SER A 41 -10.36 -5.12 4.82
C SER A 41 -9.56 -4.47 5.96
N LEU A 42 -8.23 -4.60 5.97
CA LEU A 42 -7.35 -3.93 6.93
C LEU A 42 -7.44 -2.41 6.84
N GLN A 43 -7.66 -1.85 5.64
CA GLN A 43 -7.78 -0.41 5.45
C GLN A 43 -9.16 0.12 5.85
N HIS A 44 -10.24 -0.57 5.44
CA HIS A 44 -11.60 -0.05 5.53
C HIS A 44 -12.38 -0.53 6.76
N SER A 45 -11.93 -1.59 7.42
CA SER A 45 -12.60 -2.16 8.59
C SER A 45 -11.70 -2.08 9.82
N ALA A 46 -12.28 -1.80 10.97
CA ALA A 46 -11.56 -1.92 12.24
C ALA A 46 -11.32 -3.41 12.52
N VAL A 47 -10.08 -3.86 12.33
CA VAL A 47 -9.64 -5.21 12.68
C VAL A 47 -8.93 -5.11 14.03
N PRO A 48 -9.46 -5.74 15.10
CA PRO A 48 -8.84 -5.70 16.42
C PRO A 48 -7.39 -6.21 16.37
N GLY A 49 -6.45 -5.44 16.92
CA GLY A 49 -5.03 -5.77 16.92
C GLY A 49 -4.26 -5.33 15.67
N PHE A 50 -4.90 -4.63 14.73
CA PHE A 50 -4.29 -4.06 13.52
C PHE A 50 -4.55 -2.56 13.37
N GLU A 51 -4.86 -1.86 14.47
CA GLU A 51 -5.23 -0.44 14.47
C GLU A 51 -4.10 0.45 13.97
N GLN A 52 -2.85 0.03 14.17
CA GLN A 52 -1.69 0.75 13.69
C GLN A 52 -1.52 0.58 12.18
N GLU A 53 -1.60 -0.65 11.68
CA GLU A 53 -1.53 -0.98 10.26
C GLU A 53 -2.60 -0.22 9.49
N GLN A 54 -3.83 -0.17 10.02
CA GLN A 54 -4.91 0.63 9.44
C GLN A 54 -4.57 2.13 9.35
N ARG A 55 -3.84 2.67 10.34
CA ARG A 55 -3.45 4.09 10.40
C ARG A 55 -2.33 4.44 9.43
N ILE A 56 -1.34 3.56 9.29
CA ILE A 56 -0.14 3.81 8.47
C ILE A 56 -0.31 3.31 7.03
N MET A 57 -1.28 2.45 6.76
CA MET A 57 -1.51 1.93 5.41
C MET A 57 -2.34 2.90 4.56
N LYS A 58 -1.92 3.10 3.31
CA LYS A 58 -2.63 3.88 2.31
C LYS A 58 -2.69 3.07 1.01
N ALA A 59 -3.89 2.69 0.57
CA ALA A 59 -4.06 2.15 -0.77
C ALA A 59 -4.06 3.26 -1.83
N ILE A 60 -3.40 2.97 -2.95
CA ILE A 60 -3.32 3.81 -4.14
C ILE A 60 -3.70 2.94 -5.33
N ASP A 61 -4.62 3.42 -6.16
CA ASP A 61 -4.98 2.78 -7.42
C ASP A 61 -3.77 2.81 -8.39
N ALA A 62 -3.32 1.62 -8.79
CA ALA A 62 -2.19 1.42 -9.70
C ALA A 62 -2.62 1.11 -11.14
N GLY A 63 -3.93 1.14 -11.42
CA GLY A 63 -4.52 1.03 -12.77
C GLY A 63 -4.26 2.27 -13.62
N ASP A 64 -4.09 3.43 -12.98
CA ASP A 64 -3.75 4.71 -13.60
C ASP A 64 -2.40 4.71 -14.33
N GLY A 65 -2.14 5.81 -15.05
CA GLY A 65 -0.86 6.01 -15.74
C GLY A 65 0.32 6.08 -14.77
N LEU A 66 1.51 5.64 -15.23
CA LEU A 66 2.74 5.59 -14.43
C LEU A 66 3.01 6.92 -13.69
N ASP A 67 2.93 8.04 -14.39
CA ASP A 67 3.20 9.37 -13.83
C ASP A 67 2.16 9.75 -12.76
N GLU A 68 0.89 9.42 -12.99
CA GLU A 68 -0.20 9.69 -12.04
C GLU A 68 -0.03 8.86 -10.77
N VAL A 69 0.32 7.58 -10.91
CA VAL A 69 0.61 6.70 -9.77
C VAL A 69 1.83 7.21 -9.00
N ALA A 70 2.90 7.61 -9.69
CA ALA A 70 4.10 8.16 -9.08
C ALA A 70 3.80 9.44 -8.28
N GLU A 71 3.03 10.35 -8.84
CA GLU A 71 2.56 11.56 -8.15
C GLU A 71 1.74 11.23 -6.90
N LYS A 72 0.80 10.27 -6.99
CA LYS A 72 0.01 9.83 -5.82
C LYS A 72 0.88 9.25 -4.71
N ILE A 73 1.88 8.44 -5.07
CA ILE A 73 2.84 7.88 -4.10
C ILE A 73 3.61 9.02 -3.43
N TRP A 74 4.12 9.97 -4.23
CA TRP A 74 4.88 11.10 -3.71
C TRP A 74 4.05 11.93 -2.72
N HIS A 75 2.81 12.28 -3.09
CA HIS A 75 1.91 13.00 -2.19
C HIS A 75 1.61 12.23 -0.89
N ALA A 76 1.51 10.90 -0.95
CA ALA A 76 1.22 10.08 0.25
C ALA A 76 2.39 10.03 1.26
N VAL A 77 3.63 10.25 0.80
CA VAL A 77 4.83 10.26 1.66
C VAL A 77 5.31 11.67 2.00
N LYS A 78 4.93 12.69 1.20
CA LYS A 78 5.40 14.07 1.35
C LYS A 78 5.19 14.62 2.75
N ASP A 79 4.00 14.42 3.34
CA ASP A 79 3.70 14.93 4.69
C ASP A 79 4.66 14.36 5.75
N ILE A 80 5.08 13.10 5.60
CA ILE A 80 6.00 12.44 6.53
C ILE A 80 7.40 13.01 6.36
N VAL A 81 7.85 13.21 5.12
CA VAL A 81 9.14 13.82 4.81
C VAL A 81 9.21 15.23 5.41
N GLU A 82 8.17 16.04 5.21
CA GLU A 82 8.12 17.39 5.78
C GLU A 82 8.14 17.41 7.32
N GLN A 83 7.47 16.46 7.97
CA GLN A 83 7.51 16.32 9.44
C GLN A 83 8.90 15.92 9.95
N ILE A 84 9.60 15.03 9.22
CA ILE A 84 10.98 14.65 9.54
C ILE A 84 11.91 15.86 9.36
N GLU A 85 11.79 16.60 8.26
CA GLU A 85 12.62 17.78 7.98
C GLU A 85 12.45 18.89 9.01
N LYS A 86 11.23 19.06 9.56
CA LYS A 86 10.95 20.00 10.65
C LYS A 86 11.44 19.52 12.03
N GLY A 87 11.92 18.28 12.13
CA GLY A 87 12.31 17.65 13.39
C GLY A 87 11.15 17.25 14.30
N GLU A 88 9.93 17.19 13.74
CA GLU A 88 8.70 16.81 14.46
C GLU A 88 8.53 15.28 14.56
N HIS A 89 9.22 14.53 13.71
CA HIS A 89 9.35 13.08 13.75
C HIS A 89 10.77 12.66 14.18
N GLY A 90 10.87 11.57 14.96
CA GLY A 90 12.16 10.92 15.25
C GLY A 90 12.80 10.31 13.99
N GLU A 91 13.95 9.66 14.14
CA GLU A 91 14.57 8.92 13.02
C GLU A 91 13.64 7.83 12.47
N LEU A 92 13.68 7.62 11.15
CA LEU A 92 12.94 6.57 10.44
C LEU A 92 13.02 5.23 11.18
N GLY A 93 11.86 4.70 11.59
CA GLY A 93 11.76 3.41 12.28
C GLY A 93 11.85 3.43 13.81
N VAL A 94 11.97 4.60 14.45
CA VAL A 94 11.95 4.71 15.92
C VAL A 94 10.53 4.95 16.42
N VAL A 95 9.94 3.91 17.01
CA VAL A 95 8.66 3.99 17.74
C VAL A 95 8.88 4.80 19.02
N ARG A 96 8.09 5.86 19.23
CA ARG A 96 7.94 6.49 20.55
C ARG A 96 6.72 5.93 21.26
#